data_AF-A0A965MD08-F1
#
_entry.id   AF-A0A965MD08-F1
#
_cell.length_a   1.000
_cell.length_b   1.000
_cell.length_c   1.000
_cell.angle_alpha   90.00
_cell.angle_beta   90.00
_cell.angle_gamma   90.00
#
_symmetry.space_group_name_H-M   'P 1'
#
loop_
_entity.id
_entity.type
_entity.pdbx_description
1 polymer ?
#
loop_
_entity_poly.entity_id
_entity_poly.type
_entity_poly.pdbx_seq_one_letter_code
_entity_poly.pdbx_strand_id
1 'polypeptide(L)'
;SFVLLDILSQLRERAPVSFSLHAIHLDQNQPGFPVEILRQYLERTGLPFDIIDEDTYSIVKRVIPEGKTMCGLCSRLRRGILYRYAGEHRMTRIALGHHGDDMMETLFLNMFHGGQLKSMPPKLRSDDGNHVVIRPLAYCREKDIARYAALRGYPIIPCNLCGSQEHLQRKAIKNMLCEWERSHPGRIASIFRSLSHVAPSQLSDRALFDFDALDQNDAHSSLQWLPEGKVRSEHAEDAKDDEQFTPRQYIGN
;
A
#
# COMPACT_ATOMS: atom_id res chain seq x y z
N SER A 1 -16.84 4.50 5.87
CA SER A 1 -16.88 5.96 6.13
C SER A 1 -17.54 6.33 7.45
N PHE A 2 -18.73 5.80 7.80
CA PHE A 2 -19.38 6.12 9.09
C PHE A 2 -18.52 5.81 10.32
N VAL A 3 -17.88 4.63 10.34
CA VAL A 3 -16.93 4.23 11.39
C VAL A 3 -15.80 5.24 11.56
N LEU A 4 -15.24 5.75 10.45
CA LEU A 4 -14.18 6.76 10.49
C LEU A 4 -14.68 8.05 11.16
N LEU A 5 -15.84 8.57 10.73
CA LEU A 5 -16.40 9.80 11.25
C LEU A 5 -16.66 9.70 12.76
N ASP A 6 -17.26 8.59 13.18
CA ASP A 6 -17.58 8.32 14.58
C ASP A 6 -16.31 8.19 15.44
N ILE A 7 -15.30 7.44 14.98
CA ILE A 7 -14.02 7.31 15.70
C ILE A 7 -13.32 8.66 15.80
N LEU A 8 -13.26 9.45 14.72
CA LEU A 8 -12.66 10.77 14.76
C LEU A 8 -13.41 11.72 15.69
N SER A 9 -14.75 11.66 15.71
CA SER A 9 -15.56 12.46 16.64
C SER A 9 -15.24 12.13 18.09
N GLN A 10 -15.14 10.84 18.42
CA GLN A 10 -14.74 10.40 19.77
C GLN A 10 -13.30 10.77 20.12
N LEU A 11 -12.38 10.70 19.14
CA LEU A 11 -10.99 11.11 19.35
C LEU A 11 -10.86 12.61 19.54
N ARG A 12 -11.66 13.43 18.88
CA ARG A 12 -11.68 14.89 19.07
C ARG A 12 -11.90 15.29 20.52
N GLU A 13 -12.69 14.51 21.26
CA GLU A 13 -13.01 14.76 22.67
C GLU A 13 -11.93 14.26 23.64
N ARG A 14 -11.12 13.29 23.24
CA ARG A 14 -10.22 12.54 24.15
C ARG A 14 -8.74 12.69 23.84
N ALA A 15 -8.39 13.03 22.60
CA ALA A 15 -7.01 13.07 22.16
C ALA A 15 -6.28 14.31 22.71
N PRO A 16 -4.97 14.22 22.98
CA PRO A 16 -4.16 15.36 23.43
C PRO A 16 -3.87 16.38 22.31
N VAL A 17 -4.68 16.38 21.25
CA VAL A 17 -4.54 17.25 20.07
C VAL A 17 -5.88 17.89 19.74
N SER A 18 -5.87 19.20 19.49
CA SER A 18 -7.07 19.93 19.11
C SER A 18 -7.25 19.91 17.59
N PHE A 19 -8.45 19.57 17.13
CA PHE A 19 -8.82 19.62 15.72
C PHE A 19 -10.33 19.81 15.55
N SER A 20 -10.74 20.44 14.46
CA SER A 20 -12.13 20.46 14.00
C SER A 20 -12.39 19.33 13.02
N LEU A 21 -13.65 18.92 12.90
CA LEU A 21 -14.11 17.92 11.94
C LEU A 21 -15.20 18.52 11.08
N HIS A 22 -15.08 18.33 9.78
CA HIS A 22 -16.08 18.68 8.77
C HIS A 22 -16.28 17.46 7.88
N ALA A 23 -17.49 16.90 7.85
CA ALA A 23 -17.79 15.73 7.03
C ALA A 23 -18.08 16.17 5.60
N ILE A 24 -17.46 15.51 4.61
CA ILE A 24 -17.71 15.82 3.20
C ILE A 24 -18.19 14.56 2.51
N HIS A 25 -19.27 14.69 1.75
CA HIS A 25 -19.67 13.72 0.75
C HIS A 25 -19.63 14.35 -0.64
N LEU A 26 -19.24 13.57 -1.65
CA LEU A 26 -19.40 13.92 -3.05
C LEU A 26 -20.54 13.09 -3.61
N ASP A 27 -21.69 13.71 -3.83
CA ASP A 27 -22.74 13.13 -4.66
C ASP A 27 -22.30 13.22 -6.12
N GLN A 28 -22.16 12.05 -6.73
CA GLN A 28 -21.67 11.91 -8.09
C GLN A 28 -22.81 11.77 -9.10
N ASN A 29 -24.06 11.95 -8.66
CA ASN A 29 -25.29 11.73 -9.43
C ASN A 29 -25.40 10.31 -9.98
N GLN A 30 -25.02 9.34 -9.16
CA GLN A 30 -25.16 7.93 -9.50
C GLN A 30 -26.63 7.52 -9.40
N PRO A 31 -27.17 6.81 -10.41
CA PRO A 31 -28.56 6.35 -10.35
C PRO A 31 -28.83 5.51 -9.10
N GLY A 32 -29.84 5.93 -8.32
CA GLY A 32 -30.28 5.22 -7.12
C GLY A 32 -29.43 5.43 -5.87
N PHE A 33 -28.50 6.40 -5.86
CA PHE A 33 -27.75 6.73 -4.64
C PHE A 33 -28.69 7.34 -3.57
N PRO A 34 -28.74 6.80 -2.34
CA PRO A 34 -29.69 7.25 -1.32
C PRO A 34 -29.17 8.47 -0.55
N VAL A 35 -29.07 9.63 -1.21
CA VAL A 35 -28.53 10.87 -0.63
C VAL A 35 -29.27 11.31 0.64
N GLU A 36 -30.59 11.13 0.70
CA GLU A 36 -31.41 11.52 1.85
C GLU A 36 -31.09 10.69 3.11
N ILE A 37 -30.79 9.39 2.96
CA ILE A 37 -30.39 8.53 4.09
C ILE A 37 -29.07 9.04 4.67
N LEU A 38 -28.13 9.41 3.80
CA LEU A 38 -26.86 9.98 4.22
C LEU A 38 -27.05 11.33 4.92
N ARG A 39 -27.87 12.22 4.35
CA ARG A 39 -28.16 13.55 4.92
C ARG A 39 -28.76 13.43 6.32
N GLN A 40 -29.81 12.64 6.49
CA GLN A 40 -30.44 12.40 7.79
C GLN A 40 -29.47 11.84 8.82
N TYR A 41 -28.58 10.93 8.42
CA TYR A 41 -27.54 10.43 9.30
C TYR A 41 -26.59 11.55 9.74
N LEU A 42 -26.09 12.36 8.81
CA LEU A 42 -25.14 13.44 9.10
C LEU A 42 -25.76 14.52 9.99
N GLU A 43 -27.01 14.92 9.74
CA GLU A 43 -27.76 15.85 10.60
C GLU A 43 -27.82 15.36 12.05
N ARG A 44 -28.09 14.06 12.25
CA ARG A 44 -28.13 13.44 13.59
C ARG A 44 -26.78 13.42 14.30
N THR A 45 -25.66 13.52 13.58
CA THR A 45 -24.33 13.58 14.21
C THR A 45 -24.05 14.93 14.88
N GLY A 46 -24.74 16.00 14.47
CA GLY A 46 -24.45 17.37 14.91
C GLY A 46 -23.08 17.91 14.47
N LEU A 47 -22.36 17.19 13.60
CA LEU A 47 -21.11 17.66 13.01
C LEU A 47 -21.40 18.54 11.80
N PRO A 48 -20.58 19.57 11.53
CA PRO A 48 -20.69 20.33 10.29
C PRO A 48 -20.38 19.39 9.12
N PHE A 49 -21.18 19.48 8.07
CA PHE A 49 -21.04 18.65 6.89
C PHE A 49 -21.46 19.38 5.63
N ASP A 50 -20.91 18.95 4.49
CA ASP A 50 -21.37 19.34 3.17
C ASP A 50 -21.53 18.13 2.26
N ILE A 51 -22.56 18.19 1.42
CA ILE A 51 -22.78 17.26 0.30
C ILE A 51 -22.51 18.05 -0.98
N ILE A 52 -21.36 17.81 -1.59
CA ILE A 52 -20.96 18.41 -2.86
C ILE A 52 -21.72 17.68 -3.96
N ASP A 53 -22.51 18.40 -4.74
CA ASP A 53 -23.24 17.86 -5.89
C ASP A 53 -22.46 18.14 -7.18
N GLU A 54 -21.86 17.09 -7.77
CA GLU A 54 -21.23 17.16 -9.09
C GLU A 54 -21.47 15.89 -9.90
N ASP A 55 -22.08 16.01 -11.08
CA ASP A 55 -22.32 14.89 -12.00
C ASP A 55 -21.03 14.38 -12.68
N THR A 56 -20.22 13.66 -11.92
CA THR A 56 -19.07 12.93 -12.45
C THR A 56 -19.47 11.62 -13.11
N TYR A 57 -20.65 11.07 -12.79
CA TYR A 57 -21.13 9.82 -13.38
C TYR A 57 -21.33 9.94 -14.89
N SER A 58 -22.05 10.96 -15.35
CA SER A 58 -22.28 11.19 -16.78
C SER A 58 -20.98 11.49 -17.53
N ILE A 59 -20.04 12.20 -16.90
CA ILE A 59 -18.71 12.45 -17.47
C ILE A 59 -17.97 11.12 -17.69
N VAL A 60 -17.93 10.25 -16.68
CA VAL A 60 -17.26 8.96 -16.78
C VAL A 60 -17.91 8.08 -17.85
N LYS A 61 -19.24 8.01 -17.89
CA LYS A 61 -19.99 7.23 -18.91
C LYS A 61 -19.79 7.75 -20.33
N ARG A 62 -19.61 9.06 -20.50
CA ARG A 62 -19.34 9.68 -21.80
C ARG A 62 -17.91 9.45 -22.28
N VAL A 63 -16.94 9.51 -21.37
CA VAL A 63 -15.50 9.44 -21.72
C VAL A 63 -15.00 8.00 -21.84
N ILE A 64 -15.52 7.09 -21.02
CA ILE A 64 -15.07 5.69 -21.00
C ILE A 64 -15.98 4.85 -21.89
N PRO A 65 -15.43 4.19 -22.94
CA PRO A 65 -16.20 3.29 -23.78
C PRO A 65 -16.85 2.17 -22.98
N GLU A 66 -17.98 1.67 -23.48
CA GLU A 66 -18.66 0.53 -22.85
C GLU A 66 -17.75 -0.71 -22.77
N GLY A 67 -17.86 -1.46 -21.69
CA GLY A 67 -17.00 -2.62 -21.41
C GLY A 67 -15.60 -2.30 -20.91
N LYS A 68 -15.19 -1.02 -20.85
CA LYS A 68 -13.92 -0.59 -20.25
C LYS A 68 -14.07 -0.22 -18.79
N THR A 69 -12.94 -0.17 -18.09
CA THR A 69 -12.90 0.14 -16.67
C THR A 69 -13.12 1.62 -16.39
N MET A 70 -14.12 1.93 -15.57
CA MET A 70 -14.51 3.30 -15.20
C MET A 70 -13.75 3.87 -13.99
N CYS A 71 -13.24 3.00 -13.13
CA CYS A 71 -12.73 3.34 -11.80
C CYS A 71 -11.54 4.29 -11.82
N GLY A 72 -10.62 4.15 -12.78
CA GLY A 72 -9.48 5.05 -12.91
C GLY A 72 -9.86 6.52 -13.15
N LEU A 73 -10.85 6.81 -14.01
CA LEU A 73 -11.32 8.19 -14.23
C LEU A 73 -12.20 8.68 -13.07
N CYS A 74 -13.14 7.87 -12.61
CA CYS A 74 -14.01 8.19 -11.46
C CYS A 74 -13.17 8.55 -10.21
N SER A 75 -12.16 7.75 -9.88
CA SER A 75 -11.28 7.98 -8.73
C SER A 75 -10.47 9.28 -8.86
N ARG A 76 -10.01 9.63 -10.08
CA ARG A 76 -9.29 10.88 -10.34
C ARG A 76 -10.20 12.10 -10.20
N LEU A 77 -11.39 12.08 -10.80
CA LEU A 77 -12.36 13.17 -10.70
C LEU A 77 -12.77 13.41 -9.24
N ARG A 78 -13.18 12.35 -8.53
CA ARG A 78 -13.54 12.43 -7.11
C ARG A 78 -12.43 13.03 -6.27
N ARG A 79 -11.18 12.62 -6.49
CA ARG A 79 -10.03 13.16 -5.74
C ARG A 79 -9.81 14.63 -6.04
N GLY A 80 -9.84 15.02 -7.31
CA GLY A 80 -9.68 16.42 -7.72
C GLY A 80 -10.71 17.33 -7.07
N ILE A 81 -11.98 16.93 -7.07
CA ILE A 81 -13.07 17.69 -6.45
C ILE A 81 -12.88 17.82 -4.94
N LEU A 82 -12.60 16.72 -4.24
CA LEU A 82 -12.39 16.73 -2.79
C LEU A 82 -11.17 17.57 -2.40
N TYR A 83 -10.10 17.55 -3.19
CA TYR A 83 -8.88 18.30 -2.89
C TYR A 83 -9.07 19.79 -3.16
N ARG A 84 -9.75 20.14 -4.26
CA ARG A 84 -10.15 21.51 -4.57
C ARG A 84 -10.99 22.09 -3.43
N TYR A 85 -12.04 21.39 -3.04
CA TYR A 85 -12.91 21.79 -1.93
C TYR A 85 -12.11 21.94 -0.62
N ALA A 86 -11.23 20.98 -0.29
CA ALA A 86 -10.37 21.08 0.88
C ALA A 86 -9.47 22.33 0.85
N GLY A 87 -8.96 22.72 -0.33
CA GLY A 87 -8.18 23.95 -0.51
C GLY A 87 -9.01 25.22 -0.31
N GLU A 88 -10.16 25.31 -0.97
CA GLU A 88 -11.10 26.45 -0.87
C GLU A 88 -11.55 26.70 0.58
N HIS A 89 -11.74 25.62 1.35
CA HIS A 89 -12.18 25.66 2.74
C HIS A 89 -11.03 25.59 3.77
N ARG A 90 -9.77 25.76 3.33
CA ARG A 90 -8.56 25.79 4.19
C ARG A 90 -8.42 24.58 5.11
N MET A 91 -8.84 23.40 4.65
CA MET A 91 -8.70 22.16 5.40
C MET A 91 -7.26 21.67 5.37
N THR A 92 -6.71 21.37 6.55
CA THR A 92 -5.30 20.98 6.67
C THR A 92 -5.06 19.51 6.39
N ARG A 93 -6.08 18.65 6.58
CA ARG A 93 -6.00 17.19 6.44
C ARG A 93 -7.26 16.63 5.79
N ILE A 94 -7.09 15.60 4.96
CA ILE A 94 -8.18 14.84 4.36
C ILE A 94 -8.17 13.43 4.93
N ALA A 95 -9.17 13.09 5.75
CA ALA A 95 -9.28 11.75 6.33
C ALA A 95 -10.10 10.83 5.43
N LEU A 96 -9.54 9.69 5.03
CA LEU A 96 -10.20 8.70 4.20
C LEU A 96 -10.37 7.38 4.96
N GLY A 97 -11.51 6.71 4.73
CA GLY A 97 -11.91 5.51 5.46
C GLY A 97 -11.21 4.21 5.04
N HIS A 98 -10.06 4.31 4.36
CA HIS A 98 -9.30 3.14 3.92
C HIS A 98 -8.72 2.39 5.13
N HIS A 99 -8.81 1.07 5.11
CA HIS A 99 -8.37 0.20 6.20
C HIS A 99 -7.20 -0.72 5.83
N GLY A 100 -6.73 -1.53 6.78
CA GLY A 100 -5.56 -2.39 6.58
C GLY A 100 -5.73 -3.38 5.43
N ASP A 101 -6.91 -3.98 5.28
CA ASP A 101 -7.19 -4.88 4.16
C ASP A 101 -7.17 -4.13 2.80
N ASP A 102 -7.62 -2.86 2.71
CA ASP A 102 -7.48 -2.06 1.47
C ASP A 102 -6.01 -1.84 1.08
N MET A 103 -5.15 -1.62 2.09
CA MET A 103 -3.71 -1.47 1.90
C MET A 103 -3.10 -2.74 1.31
N MET A 104 -3.53 -3.91 1.77
CA MET A 104 -3.08 -5.20 1.24
C MET A 104 -3.59 -5.42 -0.18
N GLU A 105 -4.88 -5.17 -0.42
CA GLU A 105 -5.43 -5.25 -1.78
C GLU A 105 -4.67 -4.35 -2.75
N THR A 106 -4.37 -3.11 -2.36
CA THR A 106 -3.59 -2.19 -3.19
C THR A 106 -2.14 -2.62 -3.37
N LEU A 107 -1.49 -3.19 -2.35
CA LEU A 107 -0.15 -3.75 -2.49
C LEU A 107 -0.13 -4.82 -3.59
N PHE A 108 -1.00 -5.82 -3.50
CA PHE A 108 -1.03 -6.93 -4.46
C PHE A 108 -1.50 -6.51 -5.84
N LEU A 109 -2.43 -5.56 -5.95
CA LEU A 109 -2.80 -4.97 -7.25
C LEU A 109 -1.58 -4.35 -7.94
N ASN A 110 -0.77 -3.57 -7.22
CA ASN A 110 0.42 -2.95 -7.79
C ASN A 110 1.52 -3.99 -8.09
N MET A 111 1.69 -5.01 -7.26
CA MET A 111 2.66 -6.07 -7.53
C MET A 111 2.28 -6.90 -8.76
N PHE A 112 1.01 -7.28 -8.91
CA PHE A 112 0.56 -8.18 -9.98
C PHE A 112 0.32 -7.47 -11.32
N HIS A 113 -0.08 -6.20 -11.31
CA HIS A 113 -0.47 -5.49 -12.52
C HIS A 113 0.33 -4.20 -12.76
N GLY A 114 0.89 -3.61 -11.72
CA GLY A 114 1.65 -2.36 -11.81
C GLY A 114 3.18 -2.54 -11.84
N GLY A 115 3.69 -3.73 -11.53
CA GLY A 115 5.13 -3.98 -11.37
C GLY A 115 5.78 -3.14 -10.27
N GLN A 116 5.01 -2.73 -9.25
CA GLN A 116 5.47 -1.80 -8.21
C GLN A 116 5.23 -2.36 -6.80
N LEU A 117 6.22 -2.21 -5.92
CA LEU A 117 6.06 -2.41 -4.48
C LEU A 117 5.41 -1.17 -3.85
N LYS A 118 4.09 -1.03 -4.04
CA LYS A 118 3.34 0.17 -3.69
C LYS A 118 1.99 -0.16 -3.05
N SER A 119 1.76 0.36 -1.84
CA SER A 119 0.47 0.30 -1.15
C SER A 119 -0.15 1.70 -1.03
N MET A 120 -0.94 1.96 0.01
CA MET A 120 -1.46 3.27 0.37
C MET A 120 -1.06 3.61 1.82
N PRO A 121 -0.01 4.43 2.05
CA PRO A 121 0.52 4.62 3.39
C PRO A 121 -0.50 5.32 4.31
N PRO A 122 -0.41 5.14 5.65
CA PRO A 122 -1.34 5.76 6.60
C PRO A 122 -1.40 7.30 6.51
N LYS A 123 -0.32 7.93 6.05
CA LYS A 123 -0.20 9.36 5.83
C LYS A 123 0.53 9.61 4.51
N LEU A 124 0.01 10.51 3.69
CA LEU A 124 0.57 10.84 2.38
C LEU A 124 0.38 12.33 2.10
N ARG A 125 1.41 13.02 1.61
CA ARG A 125 1.27 14.37 1.06
C ARG A 125 0.75 14.25 -0.38
N SER A 126 -0.23 15.07 -0.76
CA SER A 126 -0.71 15.14 -2.14
C SER A 126 0.40 15.57 -3.09
N ASP A 127 0.26 15.20 -4.37
CA ASP A 127 1.29 15.45 -5.38
C ASP A 127 1.52 16.96 -5.62
N ASP A 128 0.49 17.78 -5.43
CA ASP A 128 0.56 19.25 -5.48
C ASP A 128 1.12 19.89 -4.21
N GLY A 129 1.44 19.08 -3.19
CA GLY A 129 2.03 19.52 -1.92
C GLY A 129 1.05 20.17 -0.94
N ASN A 130 -0.16 20.51 -1.36
CA ASN A 130 -1.09 21.38 -0.63
C ASN A 130 -1.86 20.67 0.48
N HIS A 131 -2.08 19.36 0.35
CA HIS A 131 -2.89 18.59 1.29
C HIS A 131 -2.12 17.40 1.87
N VAL A 132 -2.55 16.98 3.05
CA VAL A 132 -2.07 15.73 3.65
C VAL A 132 -3.26 14.81 3.85
N VAL A 133 -3.23 13.66 3.18
CA VAL A 133 -4.20 12.58 3.34
C VAL A 133 -3.80 11.74 4.53
N ILE A 134 -4.77 11.42 5.38
CA ILE A 134 -4.61 10.48 6.49
C ILE A 134 -5.61 9.33 6.36
N ARG A 135 -5.21 8.14 6.82
CA ARG A 135 -6.04 6.93 6.87
C ARG A 135 -6.06 6.40 8.31
N PRO A 136 -6.88 6.98 9.20
CA PRO A 136 -6.88 6.59 10.61
C PRO A 136 -7.19 5.11 10.86
N LEU A 137 -7.87 4.45 9.92
CA LEU A 137 -8.23 3.02 9.98
C LEU A 137 -7.17 2.10 9.35
N ALA A 138 -6.02 2.61 8.94
CA ALA A 138 -4.98 1.86 8.24
C ALA A 138 -4.51 0.57 8.96
N TYR A 139 -4.65 0.53 10.29
CA TYR A 139 -4.26 -0.63 11.11
C TYR A 139 -5.46 -1.47 11.57
N CYS A 140 -6.68 -1.10 11.16
CA CYS A 140 -7.90 -1.82 11.48
C CYS A 140 -8.20 -2.87 10.41
N ARG A 141 -8.67 -4.05 10.82
CA ARG A 141 -9.15 -5.09 9.90
C ARG A 141 -10.58 -4.79 9.47
N GLU A 142 -10.91 -5.12 8.23
CA GLU A 142 -12.27 -4.95 7.68
C GLU A 142 -13.33 -5.67 8.55
N LYS A 143 -13.03 -6.88 9.03
CA LYS A 143 -13.94 -7.67 9.88
C LYS A 143 -14.31 -6.93 11.18
N ASP A 144 -13.37 -6.20 11.77
CA ASP A 144 -13.59 -5.49 13.03
C ASP A 144 -14.38 -4.21 12.78
N ILE A 145 -14.09 -3.52 11.68
CA ILE A 145 -14.87 -2.35 11.20
C ILE A 145 -16.32 -2.77 10.90
N ALA A 146 -16.53 -3.90 10.21
CA ALA A 146 -17.86 -4.42 9.90
C ALA A 146 -18.64 -4.78 11.17
N ARG A 147 -17.99 -5.46 12.12
CA ARG A 147 -18.58 -5.77 13.43
C ARG A 147 -18.95 -4.49 14.18
N TYR A 148 -18.06 -3.50 14.23
CA TYR A 148 -18.33 -2.22 14.87
C TYR A 148 -19.50 -1.49 14.19
N ALA A 149 -19.54 -1.50 12.86
CA ALA A 149 -20.63 -0.88 12.10
C ALA A 149 -22.00 -1.52 12.39
N ALA A 150 -22.05 -2.84 12.52
CA ALA A 150 -23.26 -3.57 12.91
C ALA A 150 -23.71 -3.20 14.33
N LEU A 151 -22.78 -3.14 15.30
CA LEU A 151 -23.09 -2.75 16.68
C LEU A 151 -23.63 -1.32 16.79
N ARG A 152 -23.16 -0.41 15.94
CA ARG A 152 -23.60 0.99 15.91
C ARG A 152 -24.86 1.22 15.08
N GLY A 153 -25.31 0.23 14.31
CA GLY A 153 -26.51 0.33 13.47
C GLY A 153 -26.40 1.40 12.38
N TYR A 154 -25.23 1.57 11.76
CA TYR A 154 -25.07 2.55 10.67
C TYR A 154 -25.93 2.20 9.46
N PRO A 155 -26.41 3.21 8.71
CA PRO A 155 -27.16 2.95 7.49
C PRO A 155 -26.29 2.25 6.45
N ILE A 156 -26.90 1.31 5.71
CA ILE A 156 -26.25 0.63 4.59
C ILE A 156 -26.48 1.47 3.35
N ILE A 157 -25.40 2.04 2.81
CA ILE A 157 -25.42 2.75 1.52
C ILE A 157 -24.70 1.87 0.50
N PRO A 158 -25.42 1.18 -0.39
CA PRO A 158 -24.79 0.35 -1.40
C PRO A 158 -24.11 1.25 -2.45
N CYS A 159 -22.89 0.89 -2.83
CA CYS A 159 -22.25 1.44 -4.02
C CYS A 159 -22.38 0.42 -5.14
N ASN A 160 -23.42 0.56 -5.96
CA ASN A 160 -23.71 -0.34 -7.07
C ASN A 160 -23.05 0.11 -8.39
N LEU A 161 -22.22 1.17 -8.34
CA LEU A 161 -21.71 1.83 -9.53
C LEU A 161 -20.82 0.94 -10.40
N CYS A 162 -20.12 -0.02 -9.79
CA CYS A 162 -18.96 -0.60 -10.44
C CYS A 162 -19.07 -2.12 -10.59
N GLY A 163 -19.61 -2.53 -11.73
CA GLY A 163 -19.46 -3.88 -12.31
C GLY A 163 -18.24 -4.02 -13.23
N SER A 164 -17.17 -3.23 -13.01
CA SER A 164 -16.03 -3.15 -13.93
C SER A 164 -14.96 -4.24 -13.67
N GLN A 165 -14.08 -4.48 -14.65
CA GLN A 165 -12.97 -5.43 -14.52
C GLN A 165 -12.05 -5.15 -13.33
N GLU A 166 -11.83 -3.89 -12.96
CA GLU A 166 -11.07 -3.55 -11.74
C GLU A 166 -11.73 -4.08 -10.46
N HIS A 167 -13.07 -4.12 -10.41
CA HIS A 167 -13.78 -4.75 -9.29
C HIS A 167 -13.59 -6.26 -9.29
N LEU A 168 -13.46 -6.89 -10.46
CA LEU A 168 -13.13 -8.31 -10.56
C LEU A 168 -11.71 -8.59 -10.06
N GLN A 169 -10.72 -7.78 -10.45
CA GLN A 169 -9.34 -7.94 -9.98
C GLN A 169 -9.22 -7.72 -8.47
N ARG A 170 -9.84 -6.65 -7.95
CA ARG A 170 -9.86 -6.38 -6.51
C ARG A 170 -10.56 -7.51 -5.75
N LYS A 171 -11.69 -8.00 -6.26
CA LYS A 171 -12.40 -9.14 -5.66
C LYS A 171 -11.57 -10.42 -5.69
N ALA A 172 -10.84 -10.68 -6.78
CA ALA A 172 -9.95 -11.84 -6.88
C ALA A 172 -8.82 -11.77 -5.85
N ILE A 173 -8.18 -10.61 -5.71
CA ILE A 173 -7.14 -10.40 -4.69
C ILE A 173 -7.72 -10.51 -3.28
N LYS A 174 -8.90 -9.93 -3.02
CA LYS A 174 -9.58 -10.08 -1.73
C LYS A 174 -9.82 -11.55 -1.38
N ASN A 175 -10.31 -12.34 -2.33
CA ASN A 175 -10.53 -13.78 -2.15
C ASN A 175 -9.21 -14.51 -1.83
N MET A 176 -8.14 -14.21 -2.57
CA MET A 176 -6.80 -14.76 -2.31
C MET A 176 -6.31 -14.43 -0.90
N LEU A 177 -6.45 -13.17 -0.46
CA LEU A 177 -6.06 -12.75 0.88
C LEU A 177 -6.88 -13.46 1.97
N CYS A 178 -8.19 -13.63 1.75
CA CYS A 178 -9.03 -14.39 2.67
C CYS A 178 -8.63 -15.87 2.75
N GLU A 179 -8.29 -16.50 1.63
CA GLU A 179 -7.82 -17.89 1.59
C GLU A 179 -6.47 -18.06 2.30
N TRP A 180 -5.55 -17.12 2.11
CA TRP A 180 -4.27 -17.07 2.81
C TRP A 180 -4.41 -16.89 4.31
N GLU A 181 -5.32 -16.04 4.76
CA GLU A 181 -5.59 -15.87 6.19
C GLU A 181 -6.24 -17.13 6.80
N ARG A 182 -7.11 -17.83 6.05
CA ARG A 182 -7.73 -19.09 6.51
C ARG A 182 -6.73 -20.22 6.62
N SER A 183 -5.88 -20.38 5.61
CA SER A 183 -4.87 -21.43 5.58
C SER A 183 -3.72 -21.16 6.55
N HIS A 184 -3.37 -19.88 6.76
CA HIS A 184 -2.25 -19.46 7.60
C HIS A 184 -2.62 -18.20 8.40
N PRO A 185 -3.32 -18.36 9.54
CA PRO A 185 -3.74 -17.23 10.38
C PRO A 185 -2.57 -16.32 10.75
N GLY A 186 -2.70 -15.01 10.49
CA GLY A 186 -1.67 -14.02 10.77
C GLY A 186 -0.75 -13.71 9.58
N ARG A 187 -0.86 -14.45 8.47
CA ARG A 187 -0.10 -14.17 7.24
C ARG A 187 -0.33 -12.75 6.74
N ILE A 188 -1.58 -12.26 6.77
CA ILE A 188 -1.89 -10.90 6.31
C ILE A 188 -1.24 -9.86 7.23
N ALA A 189 -1.20 -10.10 8.54
CA ALA A 189 -0.50 -9.20 9.48
C ALA A 189 1.01 -9.21 9.25
N SER A 190 1.60 -10.36 8.93
CA SER A 190 3.03 -10.47 8.58
C SER A 190 3.37 -9.71 7.30
N ILE A 191 2.54 -9.82 6.26
CA ILE A 191 2.70 -9.06 5.01
C ILE A 191 2.51 -7.57 5.27
N PHE A 192 1.51 -7.18 6.07
CA PHE A 192 1.31 -5.78 6.43
C PHE A 192 2.53 -5.20 7.14
N ARG A 193 3.15 -5.96 8.05
CA ARG A 193 4.38 -5.56 8.74
C ARG A 193 5.55 -5.35 7.79
N SER A 194 5.66 -6.12 6.69
CA SER A 194 6.76 -5.95 5.74
C SER A 194 6.77 -4.58 5.05
N LEU A 195 5.61 -3.92 4.94
CA LEU A 195 5.53 -2.55 4.40
C LEU A 195 6.35 -1.51 5.18
N SER A 196 6.66 -1.76 6.45
CA SER A 196 7.52 -0.90 7.28
C SER A 196 8.87 -1.51 7.62
N HIS A 197 9.19 -2.70 7.07
CA HIS A 197 10.42 -3.44 7.35
C HIS A 197 11.08 -3.84 6.02
N VAL A 198 11.58 -2.84 5.29
CA VAL A 198 12.24 -3.02 3.99
C VAL A 198 13.75 -3.10 4.19
N ALA A 199 14.41 -4.02 3.49
CA ALA A 199 15.86 -4.12 3.43
C ALA A 199 16.34 -3.69 2.03
N PRO A 200 16.76 -2.42 1.82
CA PRO A 200 17.09 -1.90 0.49
C PRO A 200 18.15 -2.71 -0.26
N SER A 201 19.18 -3.19 0.44
CA SER A 201 20.25 -4.01 -0.13
C SER A 201 19.79 -5.41 -0.59
N GLN A 202 18.61 -5.86 -0.15
CA GLN A 202 17.98 -7.13 -0.53
C GLN A 202 16.87 -6.93 -1.57
N LEU A 203 16.73 -5.71 -2.10
CA LEU A 203 15.90 -5.37 -3.26
C LEU A 203 16.79 -5.08 -4.47
N SER A 204 16.20 -4.74 -5.61
CA SER A 204 16.93 -4.45 -6.86
C SER A 204 16.86 -2.98 -7.28
N ASP A 205 16.55 -2.08 -6.34
CA ASP A 205 16.42 -0.64 -6.62
C ASP A 205 17.75 0.09 -6.35
N ARG A 206 18.45 0.43 -7.44
CA ARG A 206 19.74 1.14 -7.39
C ARG A 206 19.65 2.57 -6.82
N ALA A 207 18.47 3.17 -6.81
CA ALA A 207 18.28 4.49 -6.20
C ALA A 207 18.14 4.40 -4.67
N LEU A 208 17.69 3.26 -4.15
CA LEU A 208 17.55 3.01 -2.70
C LEU A 208 18.79 2.35 -2.09
N PHE A 209 19.61 1.67 -2.89
CA PHE A 209 20.87 1.07 -2.46
C PHE A 209 21.93 1.18 -3.56
N ASP A 210 23.11 1.69 -3.20
CA ASP A 210 24.24 1.83 -4.12
C ASP A 210 24.97 0.48 -4.25
N PHE A 211 24.61 -0.27 -5.30
CA PHE A 211 25.26 -1.55 -5.60
C PHE A 211 26.65 -1.37 -6.22
N ASP A 212 26.91 -0.25 -6.89
CA ASP A 212 28.18 -0.01 -7.58
C ASP A 212 29.30 0.34 -6.59
N ALA A 213 28.95 0.78 -5.37
CA ALA A 213 29.88 0.99 -4.27
C ALA A 213 30.32 -0.28 -3.53
N LEU A 214 29.70 -1.45 -3.78
CA LEU A 214 30.05 -2.70 -3.08
C LEU A 214 31.49 -3.13 -3.38
N ASP A 215 31.95 -2.93 -4.61
CA ASP A 215 33.28 -3.34 -5.07
C ASP A 215 34.37 -2.31 -4.71
N GLN A 216 34.00 -1.11 -4.24
CA GLN A 216 34.96 -0.02 -3.98
C GLN A 216 35.66 -0.12 -2.61
N ASN A 217 35.24 -1.05 -1.75
CA ASN A 217 35.90 -1.34 -0.46
C ASN A 217 36.90 -2.51 -0.52
N ASP A 218 37.16 -3.10 -1.68
CA ASP A 218 38.15 -4.17 -1.85
C ASP A 218 39.60 -3.63 -1.97
N ALA A 219 39.98 -2.73 -1.06
CA ALA A 219 41.40 -2.47 -0.79
C ALA A 219 42.05 -3.57 0.07
N HIS A 220 41.29 -4.53 0.60
CA HIS A 220 41.83 -5.73 1.27
C HIS A 220 40.86 -6.92 1.18
N SER A 221 40.78 -7.55 0.02
CA SER A 221 40.36 -8.95 -0.05
C SER A 221 41.02 -9.58 -1.28
N SER A 222 42.27 -10.00 -1.09
CA SER A 222 42.89 -10.97 -1.99
C SER A 222 41.93 -12.16 -2.12
N LEU A 223 41.39 -12.37 -3.32
CA LEU A 223 40.61 -13.52 -3.77
C LEU A 223 40.92 -14.79 -2.95
N GLN A 224 40.07 -15.11 -1.97
CA GLN A 224 40.20 -16.33 -1.15
C GLN A 224 38.86 -17.08 -1.02
N TRP A 225 37.96 -16.92 -2.00
CA TRP A 225 36.64 -17.57 -2.03
C TRP A 225 36.46 -18.57 -3.18
N LEU A 226 37.31 -18.55 -4.22
CA LEU A 226 37.27 -19.55 -5.30
C LEU A 226 38.22 -20.71 -4.95
N PRO A 227 37.74 -21.97 -4.84
CA PRO A 227 38.61 -23.13 -4.58
C PRO A 227 39.52 -23.51 -5.75
N GLU A 228 39.43 -22.82 -6.89
CA GLU A 228 40.12 -23.19 -8.12
C GLU A 228 40.76 -21.94 -8.73
N GLY A 229 41.99 -21.65 -8.30
CA GLY A 229 42.71 -20.48 -8.79
C GLY A 229 44.14 -20.38 -8.29
N LYS A 230 44.93 -21.46 -8.39
CA LYS A 230 46.38 -21.32 -8.35
C LYS A 230 46.81 -20.56 -9.61
N VAL A 231 47.02 -19.26 -9.46
CA VAL A 231 47.83 -18.49 -10.41
C VAL A 231 49.23 -19.11 -10.37
N ARG A 232 49.61 -19.79 -11.45
CA ARG A 232 51.00 -20.17 -11.68
C ARG A 232 51.80 -18.87 -11.84
N SER A 233 52.67 -18.59 -10.88
CA SER A 233 53.73 -17.60 -11.07
C SER A 233 54.73 -18.16 -12.09
N GLU A 234 54.73 -17.60 -13.29
CA GLU A 234 55.83 -17.76 -14.24
C GLU A 234 57.04 -16.97 -13.73
N HIS A 235 57.99 -17.66 -13.12
CA HIS A 235 59.40 -17.32 -13.21
C HIS A 235 60.17 -18.63 -13.34
N ALA A 236 60.52 -18.95 -14.59
CA ALA A 236 61.53 -19.94 -14.90
C ALA A 236 62.91 -19.27 -14.73
N GLU A 237 63.80 -19.88 -13.95
CA GLU A 237 65.24 -19.89 -14.20
C GLU A 237 65.93 -20.96 -13.31
N ASP A 238 66.32 -22.03 -13.99
CA ASP A 238 67.54 -22.84 -13.86
C ASP A 238 67.98 -23.62 -12.58
N ALA A 239 68.37 -24.86 -12.91
CA ALA A 239 69.49 -25.65 -12.39
C ALA A 239 69.24 -26.71 -11.29
N LYS A 240 69.10 -27.96 -11.80
CA LYS A 240 69.92 -29.16 -11.54
C LYS A 240 70.06 -29.80 -10.15
N ASP A 241 69.98 -31.14 -10.23
CA ASP A 241 70.56 -32.19 -9.37
C ASP A 241 70.03 -32.22 -7.91
N ASP A 242 69.51 -33.31 -7.35
CA ASP A 242 70.11 -34.63 -7.28
C ASP A 242 69.08 -35.67 -6.79
N GLU A 243 69.31 -36.91 -7.20
CA GLU A 243 68.64 -38.12 -6.71
C GLU A 243 68.84 -38.31 -5.20
N GLN A 244 67.78 -38.75 -4.49
CA GLN A 244 67.87 -39.91 -3.57
C GLN A 244 66.53 -40.30 -2.89
N PHE A 245 66.20 -41.58 -3.03
CA PHE A 245 65.75 -42.51 -1.98
C PHE A 245 64.27 -42.51 -1.49
N THR A 246 63.47 -43.34 -2.17
CA THR A 246 62.55 -44.44 -1.74
C THR A 246 61.83 -44.51 -0.36
N PRO A 247 60.70 -45.27 -0.29
CA PRO A 247 59.50 -44.94 0.49
C PRO A 247 59.20 -45.88 1.68
N ARG A 248 58.40 -45.41 2.66
CA ARG A 248 57.62 -46.23 3.60
C ARG A 248 56.31 -45.51 3.96
N GLN A 249 55.16 -46.05 3.56
CA GLN A 249 54.29 -46.95 4.35
C GLN A 249 53.80 -46.34 5.68
N TYR A 250 52.49 -46.10 5.82
CA TYR A 250 51.57 -47.02 6.51
C TYR A 250 50.13 -46.48 6.57
N ILE A 251 49.21 -47.43 6.38
CA ILE A 251 47.76 -47.42 6.60
C ILE A 251 47.45 -47.37 8.10
N GLY A 252 46.33 -46.72 8.46
CA GLY A 252 45.42 -47.22 9.51
C GLY A 252 45.41 -46.49 10.86
N ASN A 253 44.40 -45.64 11.10
CA ASN A 253 43.14 -46.01 11.78
C ASN A 253 42.15 -44.85 11.70
#